data_AF-A0A848UZ35-F1
#
_entry.id   AF-A0A848UZ35-F1
#
_cell.length_a   1.000
_cell.length_b   1.000
_cell.length_c   1.000
_cell.angle_alpha   90.00
_cell.angle_beta   90.00
_cell.angle_gamma   90.00
#
_symmetry.space_group_name_H-M   'P 1'
#
loop_
_entity.id
_entity.type
_entity.pdbx_description
1 polymer ?
#
loop_
_entity_poly.entity_id
_entity_poly.type
_entity_poly.pdbx_seq_one_letter_code
_entity_poly.pdbx_strand_id
1 'polypeptide(L)'
;DWTSFWISLWGGDEFLTGLLDDGYSCELGAYECTSTSVDSDEDGICDEQELWQGWNPQDANSPFETEVTSVVEMESAIALFPNPFTSSFQLNGLNAGDRVEVFSTAGQMIAQFRVNGERETIETSAWTSGLYFVRCLDQSGNLITSQSILKD
;
A
#
# COMPACT_ATOMS: atom_id res chain seq x y z
N ASP A 1 -61.05 23.26 18.02
CA ASP A 1 -61.14 23.96 16.73
C ASP A 1 -59.72 24.12 16.17
N TRP A 2 -59.20 23.36 15.20
CA TRP A 2 -59.70 23.08 13.83
C TRP A 2 -60.22 24.38 13.19
N THR A 3 -59.51 25.09 12.31
CA THR A 3 -59.30 24.75 10.88
C THR A 3 -58.61 25.96 10.20
N SER A 4 -57.47 25.80 9.52
CA SER A 4 -57.33 25.56 8.08
C SER A 4 -57.06 26.83 7.26
N PHE A 5 -55.91 26.90 6.60
CA PHE A 5 -55.89 27.41 5.22
C PHE A 5 -54.79 26.72 4.41
N TRP A 6 -55.18 26.31 3.22
CA TRP A 6 -54.54 25.33 2.36
C TRP A 6 -53.38 25.92 1.56
N ILE A 7 -52.29 25.17 1.41
CA ILE A 7 -51.55 25.13 0.16
C ILE A 7 -51.69 23.75 -0.43
N SER A 8 -52.14 23.78 -1.68
CA SER A 8 -52.56 22.67 -2.50
C SER A 8 -51.48 22.31 -3.50
N LEU A 9 -51.42 21.01 -3.78
CA LEU A 9 -50.96 20.38 -5.01
C LEU A 9 -49.44 20.28 -5.27
N TRP A 10 -48.97 19.04 -5.08
CA TRP A 10 -47.84 18.36 -5.70
C TRP A 10 -46.45 18.91 -5.36
N GLY A 11 -45.88 18.39 -4.26
CA GLY A 11 -44.47 18.50 -3.92
C GLY A 11 -44.26 18.93 -2.48
N GLY A 12 -44.05 17.95 -1.59
CA GLY A 12 -43.64 18.22 -0.22
C GLY A 12 -44.57 17.62 0.83
N ASP A 13 -44.43 16.33 1.06
CA ASP A 13 -44.73 15.73 2.36
C ASP A 13 -43.54 14.83 2.75
N GLU A 14 -42.38 15.46 2.87
CA GLU A 14 -41.30 15.00 3.75
C GLU A 14 -41.12 16.07 4.81
N PHE A 15 -41.87 16.00 5.92
CA PHE A 15 -41.44 16.76 7.09
C PHE A 15 -41.89 16.28 8.47
N LEU A 16 -42.77 15.27 8.60
CA LEU A 16 -43.28 14.92 9.94
C LEU A 16 -43.54 13.43 10.19
N THR A 17 -42.74 12.55 9.61
CA THR A 17 -42.57 11.17 10.10
C THR A 17 -41.23 10.94 10.82
N GLY A 18 -40.34 11.93 10.86
CA GLY A 18 -39.02 11.84 11.48
C GLY A 18 -38.94 12.20 12.97
N LEU A 19 -39.98 11.94 13.78
CA LEU A 19 -39.92 12.27 15.22
C LEU A 19 -40.18 11.12 16.19
N LEU A 20 -40.61 9.93 15.73
CA LEU A 20 -40.75 8.71 16.54
C LEU A 20 -40.65 7.45 15.68
N ASP A 21 -39.55 7.29 14.92
CA ASP A 21 -39.11 5.96 14.47
C ASP A 21 -37.59 5.88 14.65
N ASP A 22 -37.20 5.06 15.60
CA ASP A 22 -35.85 4.71 15.97
C ASP A 22 -35.35 3.59 15.06
N GLY A 23 -34.91 3.98 13.86
CA GLY A 23 -34.21 3.08 12.96
C GLY A 23 -33.86 3.76 11.65
N TYR A 24 -32.72 3.41 11.07
CA TYR A 24 -32.36 3.75 9.69
C TYR A 24 -31.82 5.17 9.47
N SER A 25 -30.75 5.50 10.18
CA SER A 25 -29.61 6.09 9.49
C SER A 25 -28.56 4.98 9.35
N CYS A 26 -28.05 4.75 8.15
CA CYS A 26 -26.70 4.22 8.01
C CYS A 26 -25.77 5.25 8.66
N GLU A 27 -25.59 5.14 9.98
CA GLU A 27 -24.56 5.88 10.67
C GLU A 27 -23.23 5.54 10.01
N LEU A 28 -22.34 6.52 9.96
CA LEU A 28 -20.98 6.35 9.46
C LEU A 28 -20.34 5.09 10.08
N GLY A 29 -20.36 3.97 9.36
CA GLY A 29 -19.90 2.66 9.84
C GLY A 29 -20.92 1.50 9.85
N ALA A 30 -22.08 1.58 9.20
CA ALA A 30 -22.95 0.41 9.00
C ALA A 30 -22.39 -0.50 7.87
N TYR A 31 -21.84 -1.66 8.24
CA TYR A 31 -21.22 -2.65 7.33
C TYR A 31 -22.15 -3.80 6.92
N GLU A 32 -23.45 -3.72 7.21
CA GLU A 32 -24.38 -4.82 6.95
C GLU A 32 -25.65 -4.31 6.24
N CYS A 33 -25.95 -4.88 5.08
CA CYS A 33 -27.21 -4.65 4.41
C CYS A 33 -28.34 -5.27 5.23
N THR A 34 -29.20 -4.41 5.77
CA THR A 34 -30.45 -4.76 6.46
C THR A 34 -31.54 -5.16 5.46
N SER A 35 -32.66 -5.70 5.93
CA SER A 35 -33.80 -6.09 5.06
C SER A 35 -34.46 -4.94 4.28
N THR A 36 -34.05 -3.70 4.50
CA THR A 36 -34.52 -2.50 3.80
C THR A 36 -33.46 -1.88 2.88
N SER A 37 -32.21 -2.31 2.96
CA SER A 37 -31.13 -1.93 2.05
C SER A 37 -30.90 -3.08 1.07
N VAL A 38 -31.20 -2.84 -0.20
CA VAL A 38 -31.01 -3.82 -1.26
C VAL A 38 -29.52 -3.87 -1.61
N ASP A 39 -29.02 -5.09 -1.79
CA ASP A 39 -27.73 -5.41 -2.39
C ASP A 39 -28.09 -6.18 -3.66
N SER A 40 -28.16 -5.47 -4.77
CA SER A 40 -28.74 -5.96 -6.04
C SER A 40 -27.81 -6.89 -6.80
N ASP A 41 -26.51 -6.87 -6.53
CA ASP A 41 -25.50 -7.74 -7.13
C ASP A 41 -24.79 -8.69 -6.14
N GLU A 42 -25.20 -8.64 -4.86
CA GLU A 42 -24.77 -9.51 -3.76
C GLU A 42 -23.26 -9.42 -3.48
N ASP A 43 -22.65 -8.26 -3.68
CA ASP A 43 -21.21 -8.04 -3.49
C ASP A 43 -20.82 -7.57 -2.07
N GLY A 44 -21.83 -7.30 -1.23
CA GLY A 44 -21.67 -6.83 0.15
C GLY A 44 -21.67 -5.31 0.30
N ILE A 45 -21.96 -4.57 -0.77
CA ILE A 45 -22.20 -3.13 -0.77
C ILE A 45 -23.67 -2.91 -1.15
N CYS A 46 -24.40 -2.11 -0.38
CA CYS A 46 -25.81 -1.87 -0.69
C CYS A 46 -25.98 -0.80 -1.79
N ASP A 47 -27.04 -0.91 -2.60
CA ASP A 47 -27.33 -0.05 -3.77
C ASP A 47 -27.23 1.46 -3.48
N GLU A 48 -27.69 1.87 -2.30
CA GLU A 48 -27.63 3.28 -1.87
C GLU A 48 -26.19 3.75 -1.71
N GLN A 49 -25.34 2.93 -1.10
CA GLN A 49 -23.93 3.22 -0.92
C GLN A 49 -23.21 3.32 -2.27
N GLU A 50 -23.58 2.46 -3.22
CA GLU A 50 -23.04 2.51 -4.58
C GLU A 50 -23.47 3.77 -5.33
N LEU A 51 -24.75 4.16 -5.25
CA LEU A 51 -25.26 5.40 -5.84
C LEU A 51 -24.57 6.65 -5.29
N TRP A 52 -24.30 6.68 -3.98
CA TRP A 52 -23.57 7.78 -3.34
C TRP A 52 -22.10 7.82 -3.76
N GLN A 53 -21.50 6.67 -4.06
CA GLN A 53 -20.09 6.56 -4.46
C GLN A 53 -19.90 6.60 -5.99
N GLY A 54 -20.98 6.63 -6.77
CA GLY A 54 -20.95 6.66 -8.24
C GLY A 54 -20.65 5.29 -8.87
N TRP A 55 -20.93 4.22 -8.14
CA TRP A 55 -20.82 2.83 -8.55
C TRP A 55 -22.15 2.34 -9.13
N ASN A 56 -22.10 1.20 -9.84
CA ASN A 56 -23.25 0.60 -10.50
C ASN A 56 -23.87 -0.50 -9.61
N PRO A 57 -25.10 -0.30 -9.08
CA PRO A 57 -25.81 -1.25 -8.21
C PRO A 57 -26.20 -2.60 -8.82
N GLN A 58 -25.64 -2.97 -9.96
CA GLN A 58 -25.97 -4.20 -10.66
C GLN A 58 -24.70 -4.87 -11.20
N ASP A 59 -23.55 -4.44 -10.70
CA ASP A 59 -22.25 -4.91 -11.13
C ASP A 59 -21.34 -5.03 -9.92
N ALA A 60 -21.27 -6.26 -9.40
CA ALA A 60 -20.43 -6.64 -8.27
C ALA A 60 -18.92 -6.35 -8.45
N ASN A 61 -18.50 -5.87 -9.62
CA ASN A 61 -17.13 -5.43 -9.91
C ASN A 61 -17.00 -3.89 -9.98
N SER A 62 -18.03 -3.18 -9.54
CA SER A 62 -18.09 -1.73 -9.41
C SER A 62 -18.23 -1.39 -7.93
N PRO A 63 -17.17 -1.02 -7.20
CA PRO A 63 -16.03 -0.24 -7.67
C PRO A 63 -15.02 -1.09 -8.41
N PHE A 64 -14.63 -0.61 -9.59
CA PHE A 64 -13.42 -1.08 -10.23
C PHE A 64 -12.28 -0.85 -9.24
N GLU A 65 -11.81 -1.94 -8.60
CA GLU A 65 -10.70 -1.92 -7.67
C GLU A 65 -9.53 -1.33 -8.46
N THR A 66 -9.17 -0.08 -8.18
CA THR A 66 -7.93 0.49 -8.66
C THR A 66 -6.86 -0.46 -8.18
N GLU A 67 -6.28 -1.22 -9.12
CA GLU A 67 -5.36 -2.30 -8.83
C GLU A 67 -4.38 -1.85 -7.77
N VAL A 68 -4.56 -2.40 -6.56
CA VAL A 68 -3.66 -2.14 -5.46
C VAL A 68 -2.35 -2.77 -5.91
N THR A 69 -1.42 -1.94 -6.40
CA THR A 69 -0.05 -2.38 -6.63
C THR A 69 0.53 -2.70 -5.26
N SER A 70 0.26 -3.91 -4.79
CA SER A 70 0.91 -4.47 -3.62
C SER A 70 2.40 -4.49 -3.94
N VAL A 71 3.17 -3.71 -3.19
CA VAL A 71 4.62 -3.88 -3.17
C VAL A 71 4.81 -5.26 -2.57
N VAL A 72 5.09 -6.25 -3.40
CA VAL A 72 5.58 -7.55 -2.94
C VAL A 72 6.93 -7.25 -2.29
N GLU A 73 6.94 -7.07 -0.98
CA GLU A 73 8.16 -7.15 -0.18
C GLU A 73 8.64 -8.60 -0.28
N MET A 74 9.42 -8.86 -1.33
CA MET A 74 10.17 -10.10 -1.45
C MET A 74 11.16 -10.09 -0.28
N GLU A 75 10.87 -10.88 0.75
CA GLU A 75 11.78 -11.13 1.88
C GLU A 75 13.10 -11.65 1.31
N SER A 76 14.00 -10.72 1.04
CA SER A 76 15.25 -11.04 0.38
C SER A 76 16.17 -11.62 1.43
N ALA A 77 16.51 -12.91 1.31
CA ALA A 77 17.41 -13.66 2.20
C ALA A 77 18.87 -13.16 2.20
N ILE A 78 19.11 -11.95 1.68
CA ILE A 78 20.41 -11.32 1.56
C ILE A 78 20.78 -10.69 2.90
N ALA A 79 21.90 -11.16 3.47
CA ALA A 79 22.41 -10.67 4.74
C ALA A 79 23.72 -9.91 4.54
N LEU A 80 23.77 -8.68 5.04
CA LEU A 80 24.97 -7.85 5.10
C LEU A 80 25.47 -7.77 6.56
N PHE A 81 26.68 -8.23 6.82
CA PHE A 81 27.26 -8.25 8.17
C PHE A 81 28.79 -8.16 8.16
N PRO A 82 29.42 -7.61 9.21
CA PRO A 82 28.79 -6.91 10.33
C PRO A 82 28.26 -5.54 9.90
N ASN A 83 27.24 -5.06 10.59
CA ASN A 83 26.79 -3.67 10.51
C ASN A 83 26.61 -3.18 11.96
N PRO A 84 27.42 -2.23 12.46
CA PRO A 84 28.47 -1.47 11.77
C PRO A 84 29.71 -2.30 11.37
N PHE A 85 30.49 -1.80 10.40
CA PHE A 85 31.75 -2.41 9.96
C PHE A 85 32.92 -1.41 9.98
N THR A 86 34.14 -1.92 10.13
CA THR A 86 35.37 -1.10 10.21
C THR A 86 36.20 -1.18 8.93
N SER A 87 36.67 -2.36 8.55
CA SER A 87 37.53 -2.56 7.36
C SER A 87 36.83 -3.26 6.21
N SER A 88 35.87 -4.14 6.49
CA SER A 88 35.22 -4.99 5.49
C SER A 88 33.83 -5.42 5.95
N PHE A 89 32.93 -5.66 5.00
CA PHE A 89 31.67 -6.35 5.27
C PHE A 89 31.51 -7.55 4.34
N GLN A 90 30.71 -8.52 4.80
CA GLN A 90 30.35 -9.71 4.05
C GLN A 90 28.92 -9.56 3.56
N LEU A 91 28.73 -10.07 2.35
CA LEU A 91 27.44 -10.18 1.70
C LEU A 91 27.19 -11.67 1.46
N ASN A 92 26.06 -12.16 1.97
CA ASN A 92 25.58 -13.52 1.72
C ASN A 92 24.21 -13.51 1.05
N GLY A 93 23.93 -14.53 0.25
CA GLY A 93 22.58 -14.79 -0.28
C GLY A 93 22.31 -14.20 -1.66
N LEU A 94 23.36 -13.77 -2.39
CA LEU A 94 23.26 -13.38 -3.80
C LEU A 94 23.71 -14.50 -4.73
N ASN A 95 23.19 -14.50 -5.95
CA ASN A 95 23.59 -15.46 -6.97
C ASN A 95 24.80 -14.92 -7.76
N ALA A 96 25.60 -15.84 -8.30
CA ALA A 96 26.66 -15.47 -9.22
C ALA A 96 26.06 -14.71 -10.42
N GLY A 97 26.63 -13.55 -10.75
CA GLY A 97 26.18 -12.66 -11.81
C GLY A 97 25.32 -11.48 -11.33
N ASP A 98 24.79 -11.51 -10.10
CA ASP A 98 24.06 -10.39 -9.52
C ASP A 98 24.97 -9.17 -9.36
N ARG A 99 24.40 -7.97 -9.47
CA ARG A 99 25.14 -6.71 -9.44
C ARG A 99 24.93 -6.01 -8.10
N VAL A 100 26.02 -5.63 -7.45
CA VAL A 100 26.00 -4.85 -6.22
C VAL A 100 26.51 -3.45 -6.50
N GLU A 101 25.76 -2.46 -6.03
CA GLU A 101 26.05 -1.03 -6.19
C GLU A 101 26.03 -0.36 -4.83
N VAL A 102 27.10 0.36 -4.51
CA VAL A 102 27.24 1.06 -3.23
C VAL A 102 27.26 2.56 -3.48
N PHE A 103 26.41 3.29 -2.78
CA PHE A 103 26.25 4.72 -2.89
C PHE A 103 26.57 5.42 -1.58
N SER A 104 27.14 6.62 -1.65
CA SER A 104 27.27 7.52 -0.51
C SER A 104 25.94 8.23 -0.20
N THR A 105 25.88 8.93 0.93
CA THR A 105 24.73 9.80 1.28
C THR A 105 24.50 10.93 0.28
N ALA A 106 25.52 11.32 -0.49
CA ALA A 106 25.40 12.30 -1.57
C ALA A 106 24.89 11.68 -2.89
N GLY A 107 24.62 10.37 -2.92
CA GLY A 107 24.18 9.64 -4.11
C GLY A 107 25.31 9.27 -5.08
N GLN A 108 26.58 9.51 -4.72
CA GLN A 108 27.72 9.12 -5.55
C GLN A 108 27.94 7.60 -5.46
N MET A 109 28.08 6.93 -6.61
CA MET A 109 28.48 5.53 -6.67
C MET A 109 29.94 5.38 -6.23
N ILE A 110 30.17 4.64 -5.15
CA ILE A 110 31.48 4.40 -4.54
C ILE A 110 32.08 3.10 -5.07
N ALA A 111 31.24 2.08 -5.26
CA ALA A 111 31.66 0.79 -5.77
C ALA A 111 30.54 0.14 -6.58
N GLN A 112 30.95 -0.61 -7.59
CA GLN A 112 30.07 -1.49 -8.35
C GLN A 112 30.86 -2.76 -8.69
N PHE A 113 30.25 -3.92 -8.47
CA PHE A 113 30.83 -5.21 -8.83
C PHE A 113 29.75 -6.23 -9.10
N ARG A 114 30.14 -7.32 -9.77
CA ARG A 114 29.31 -8.51 -9.94
C ARG A 114 29.73 -9.56 -8.94
N VAL A 115 28.75 -10.24 -8.38
CA VAL A 115 28.92 -11.34 -7.44
C VAL A 115 29.42 -12.57 -8.22
N ASN A 116 30.45 -13.25 -7.71
CA ASN A 116 30.98 -14.46 -8.33
C ASN A 116 30.45 -15.74 -7.66
N GLY A 117 29.90 -15.64 -6.45
CA GLY A 117 29.31 -16.77 -5.72
C GLY A 117 28.43 -16.31 -4.55
N GLU A 118 27.91 -17.25 -3.76
CA GLU A 118 26.91 -16.97 -2.71
C GLU A 118 27.42 -16.07 -1.56
N ARG A 119 28.74 -15.92 -1.43
CA ARG A 119 29.41 -15.11 -0.42
C ARG A 119 30.50 -14.27 -1.05
N GLU A 120 30.46 -12.97 -0.78
CA GLU A 120 31.47 -12.00 -1.19
C GLU A 120 31.94 -11.17 0.00
N THR A 121 33.24 -10.90 0.07
CA THR A 121 33.85 -10.03 1.08
C THR A 121 34.32 -8.76 0.42
N ILE A 122 33.83 -7.61 0.90
CA ILE A 122 34.14 -6.31 0.32
C ILE A 122 35.07 -5.54 1.25
N GLU A 123 36.25 -5.23 0.74
CA GLU A 123 37.24 -4.39 1.40
C GLU A 123 36.84 -2.91 1.26
N THR A 124 36.69 -2.23 2.39
CA THR A 124 36.23 -0.83 2.48
C THR A 124 37.27 0.07 3.12
N SER A 125 38.52 -0.39 3.26
CA SER A 125 39.61 0.35 3.92
C SER A 125 39.89 1.73 3.28
N ALA A 126 39.55 1.90 2.00
CA ALA A 126 39.68 3.17 1.29
C ALA A 126 38.47 4.12 1.46
N TRP A 127 37.39 3.69 2.10
CA TRP A 127 36.17 4.47 2.25
C TRP A 127 36.22 5.33 3.51
N THR A 128 35.58 6.49 3.50
CA THR A 128 35.46 7.34 4.69
C THR A 128 34.38 6.80 5.64
N SER A 129 34.54 6.94 6.95
CA SER A 129 33.49 6.60 7.92
C SER A 129 32.20 7.37 7.62
N GLY A 130 31.05 6.70 7.79
CA GLY A 130 29.75 7.26 7.43
C GLY A 130 28.73 6.23 6.97
N LEU A 131 27.57 6.73 6.54
CA LEU A 131 26.45 5.93 6.06
C LEU A 131 26.59 5.64 4.56
N TYR A 132 26.32 4.40 4.17
CA TYR A 132 26.31 3.96 2.78
C TYR A 132 25.02 3.20 2.45
N PHE A 133 24.57 3.29 1.21
CA PHE A 133 23.43 2.55 0.69
C PHE A 133 23.93 1.48 -0.28
N VAL A 134 23.62 0.22 0.03
CA VAL A 134 23.92 -0.91 -0.85
C VAL A 134 22.64 -1.31 -1.57
N ARG A 135 22.71 -1.39 -2.90
CA ARG A 135 21.66 -1.94 -3.76
C ARG A 135 22.17 -3.22 -4.40
N CYS A 136 21.37 -4.27 -4.34
CA CYS A 136 21.65 -5.52 -5.03
C CYS A 136 20.61 -5.69 -6.13
N LEU A 137 21.07 -5.93 -7.35
CA LEU A 137 20.23 -6.11 -8.53
C LEU A 137 20.48 -7.48 -9.13
N ASP A 138 19.45 -8.08 -9.70
CA ASP A 138 19.56 -9.34 -10.42
C ASP A 138 20.29 -9.14 -11.77
N GLN A 139 20.54 -10.24 -12.46
CA GLN A 139 21.14 -10.25 -13.78
C GLN A 139 20.31 -9.50 -14.84
N SER A 140 18.99 -9.36 -14.62
CA SER A 140 18.06 -8.62 -15.48
C SER A 140 18.01 -7.12 -15.17
N GLY A 141 18.60 -6.70 -14.05
CA GLY A 141 18.60 -5.32 -13.55
C GLY A 141 17.45 -4.97 -12.61
N ASN A 142 16.65 -5.95 -12.16
CA ASN A 142 15.62 -5.72 -11.15
C ASN A 142 16.26 -5.57 -9.77
N LEU A 143 15.71 -4.68 -8.94
CA LEU A 143 16.17 -4.52 -7.57
C LEU A 143 15.78 -5.74 -6.74
N ILE A 144 16.77 -6.45 -6.20
CA ILE A 144 16.56 -7.59 -5.30
C ILE A 144 16.41 -7.08 -3.86
N THR A 145 17.31 -6.22 -3.41
CA THR A 145 17.25 -5.60 -2.08
C THR A 145 18.03 -4.29 -2.03
N SER A 146 17.73 -3.47 -1.03
CA SER A 146 18.55 -2.33 -0.66
C SER A 146 18.68 -2.22 0.85
N GLN A 147 19.89 -2.01 1.35
CA GLN A 147 20.15 -1.88 2.77
C GLN A 147 21.13 -0.74 3.06
N SER A 148 20.89 -0.02 4.16
CA SER A 148 21.81 0.97 4.68
C SER A 148 22.83 0.33 5.62
N ILE A 149 24.11 0.59 5.42
CA ILE A 149 25.21 0.08 6.24
C ILE A 149 26.01 1.25 6.83
N LEU A 150 26.49 1.10 8.07
CA LEU A 150 27.26 2.12 8.78
C LEU A 150 28.74 1.71 8.86
N LYS A 151 29.62 2.59 8.40
CA LYS A 151 31.07 2.46 8.59
C LYS A 151 31.52 3.32 9.76
N ASP A 152 32.19 2.70 10.74
CA ASP A 152 32.87 3.39 11.85
C ASP A 152 34.19 4.04 11.43
#